data_AF-A0A1V4JFJ1-F1
#
_entry.id   AF-A0A1V4JFJ1-F1
#
_cell.length_a   1.000
_cell.length_b   1.000
_cell.length_c   1.000
_cell.angle_alpha   90.00
_cell.angle_beta   90.00
_cell.angle_gamma   90.00
#
_symmetry.space_group_name_H-M   'P 1'
#
loop_
_entity.id
_entity.type
_entity.pdbx_description
1 polymer ?
#
loop_
_entity_poly.entity_id
_entity_poly.type
_entity_poly.pdbx_seq_one_letter_code
_entity_poly.pdbx_strand_id
1 'polypeptide(L)'
;MKVPQQNPLDDPEEKLSAEESKDRNLPDAQSNLGSWGDGKGEDELSPEEIQMFEQENQRLVGEMNNLFDEVRQIEGKVVEISRLQEIFTEKVLQQETDIDNIHQLVVGATENIKEGNEDIREAIKNNAGFRVWILFFLVMCSFSLLFLDWYDN
;
A
#
# COMPACT_ATOMS: atom_id res chain seq x y z
N MET A 1 -16.43 5.49 4.24
CA MET A 1 -15.43 6.08 5.16
C MET A 1 -14.77 7.26 4.47
N LYS A 2 -14.75 8.42 5.10
CA LYS A 2 -14.11 9.65 4.60
C LYS A 2 -12.87 9.88 5.46
N VAL A 3 -11.69 9.85 4.87
CA VAL A 3 -10.45 10.26 5.54
C VAL A 3 -10.26 11.77 5.32
N PRO A 4 -9.75 12.49 6.31
CA PRO A 4 -8.83 13.56 5.98
C PRO A 4 -7.57 13.60 6.87
N GLN A 5 -6.43 13.68 6.17
CA GLN A 5 -5.29 14.57 6.39
C GLN A 5 -4.42 14.42 7.66
N GLN A 6 -3.17 14.00 7.42
CA GLN A 6 -2.01 14.26 8.27
C GLN A 6 -1.65 15.75 8.28
N ASN A 7 -1.11 16.23 9.41
CA ASN A 7 0.06 17.09 9.38
C ASN A 7 0.97 16.84 10.60
N PRO A 8 2.30 17.04 10.44
CA PRO A 8 3.34 16.58 11.37
C PRO A 8 3.90 17.72 12.25
N LEU A 9 4.81 17.34 13.17
CA LEU A 9 5.66 18.16 14.07
C LEU A 9 5.09 18.33 15.48
N ASP A 10 5.80 17.75 16.45
CA ASP A 10 6.30 18.45 17.65
C ASP A 10 6.94 17.44 18.63
N ASP A 11 8.27 17.37 18.63
CA ASP A 11 9.07 17.04 19.81
C ASP A 11 10.21 18.07 19.82
N PRO A 12 10.28 18.94 20.84
CA PRO A 12 11.22 18.64 21.92
C PRO A 12 10.80 19.23 23.29
N GLU A 13 11.00 18.52 24.40
CA GLU A 13 11.26 19.21 25.68
C GLU A 13 12.11 18.34 26.64
N GLU A 14 13.42 18.59 26.61
CA GLU A 14 14.31 18.43 27.77
C GLU A 14 13.77 19.28 28.94
N LYS A 15 13.65 18.68 30.14
CA LYS A 15 13.57 19.46 31.39
C LYS A 15 14.55 18.91 32.43
N LEU A 16 15.73 19.53 32.45
CA LEU A 16 16.74 19.45 33.51
C LEU A 16 17.05 20.87 33.99
N SER A 17 16.63 21.18 35.22
CA SER A 17 17.08 22.28 36.12
C SER A 17 15.90 22.58 37.07
N ALA A 18 16.03 22.94 38.33
CA ALA A 18 17.06 23.01 39.36
C ALA A 18 16.26 23.31 40.68
N GLU A 19 16.96 23.44 41.82
CA GLU A 19 16.44 23.70 43.19
C GLU A 19 16.27 22.39 44.01
N GLU A 20 16.77 22.25 45.24
CA GLU A 20 17.14 23.23 46.25
C GLU A 20 18.16 22.59 47.21
N SER A 21 19.07 23.42 47.73
CA SER A 21 20.14 23.03 48.65
C SER A 21 19.61 22.80 50.07
N LYS A 22 19.97 21.68 50.72
CA LYS A 22 19.91 21.58 52.18
C LYS A 22 21.11 20.85 52.76
N ASP A 23 21.65 21.51 53.77
CA ASP A 23 22.98 21.47 54.34
C ASP A 23 23.16 20.32 55.37
N ARG A 24 24.43 19.92 55.57
CA ARG A 24 25.06 19.24 56.74
C ARG A 24 25.00 17.71 56.89
N ASN A 25 26.11 17.03 56.56
CA ASN A 25 27.12 16.53 57.52
C ASN A 25 28.06 15.53 56.83
N LEU A 26 29.36 15.84 56.81
CA LEU A 26 30.43 14.87 56.56
C LEU A 26 30.75 14.12 57.86
N PRO A 27 31.06 12.83 57.78
CA PRO A 27 32.21 12.31 58.48
C PRO A 27 33.32 11.97 57.50
N ASP A 28 34.50 12.49 57.79
CA ASP A 28 35.77 12.12 57.17
C ASP A 28 35.98 10.60 57.23
N ALA A 29 36.16 9.97 56.06
CA ALA A 29 36.76 8.66 55.93
C ALA A 29 37.77 8.69 54.78
N GLN A 30 38.75 9.57 54.92
CA GLN A 30 40.00 9.51 54.19
C GLN A 30 40.79 8.29 54.69
N SER A 31 40.66 7.13 54.05
CA SER A 31 41.72 6.10 53.93
C SER A 31 41.20 4.81 53.29
N ASN A 32 41.11 4.73 51.96
CA ASN A 32 41.46 3.47 51.29
C ASN A 32 41.87 3.66 49.81
N LEU A 33 42.67 4.70 49.53
CA LEU A 33 43.51 4.70 48.32
C LEU A 33 44.82 3.98 48.66
N GLY A 34 44.68 2.71 49.07
CA GLY A 34 45.78 1.82 49.38
C GLY A 34 46.20 1.04 48.15
N SER A 35 47.42 1.31 47.68
CA SER A 35 48.31 0.30 47.10
C SER A 35 47.87 -0.39 45.81
N TRP A 36 47.91 0.33 44.68
CA TRP A 36 48.27 -0.27 43.39
C TRP A 36 49.78 -0.13 43.15
N GLY A 37 50.56 -0.48 44.17
CA GLY A 37 52.00 -0.44 44.16
C GLY A 37 52.51 -1.55 45.05
N ASP A 38 53.31 -2.43 44.44
CA ASP A 38 54.01 -3.57 45.05
C ASP A 38 53.21 -4.88 45.20
N GLY A 39 52.86 -5.46 44.04
CA GLY A 39 52.51 -6.86 43.86
C GLY A 39 53.49 -7.52 42.89
N LYS A 40 54.75 -7.60 43.29
CA LYS A 40 55.85 -8.24 42.57
C LYS A 40 55.62 -9.75 42.56
N GLY A 41 54.97 -10.31 41.54
CA GLY A 41 54.90 -11.77 41.40
C GLY A 41 53.97 -12.43 40.37
N GLU A 42 52.95 -11.77 39.80
CA GLU A 42 51.92 -12.51 39.02
C GLU A 42 51.45 -11.80 37.74
N ASP A 43 52.27 -10.91 37.16
CA ASP A 43 51.91 -10.11 35.97
C ASP A 43 52.69 -10.53 34.70
N GLU A 44 53.23 -11.75 34.67
CA GLU A 44 53.68 -12.40 33.45
C GLU A 44 52.74 -13.58 33.19
N LEU A 45 51.74 -13.35 32.34
CA LEU A 45 50.90 -14.42 31.78
C LEU A 45 51.80 -15.58 31.34
N SER A 46 51.44 -16.82 31.70
CA SER A 46 52.16 -17.99 31.20
C SER A 46 52.20 -17.92 29.66
N PRO A 47 53.28 -18.34 29.00
CA PRO A 47 53.32 -18.43 27.53
C PRO A 47 52.12 -19.19 26.95
N GLU A 48 51.51 -20.11 27.71
CA GLU A 48 50.26 -20.80 27.35
C GLU A 48 49.00 -19.92 27.47
N GLU A 49 48.93 -19.03 28.46
CA GLU A 49 47.82 -18.08 28.61
C GLU A 49 47.87 -16.99 27.54
N ILE A 50 49.06 -16.49 27.20
CA ILE A 50 49.27 -15.54 26.09
C ILE A 50 48.80 -16.16 24.78
N GLN A 51 49.13 -17.44 24.55
CA GLN A 51 48.74 -18.15 23.34
C GLN A 51 47.22 -18.38 23.26
N MET A 52 46.56 -18.71 24.38
CA MET A 52 45.10 -18.80 24.44
C MET A 52 44.44 -17.44 24.17
N PHE A 53 44.99 -16.35 24.71
CA PHE A 53 44.47 -15.00 24.49
C PHE A 53 44.58 -14.57 23.03
N GLU A 54 45.72 -14.85 22.37
CA GLU A 54 45.87 -14.62 20.93
C GLU A 54 44.90 -15.44 20.10
N GLN A 55 44.70 -16.72 20.46
CA GLN A 55 43.75 -17.59 19.77
C GLN A 55 42.31 -17.08 19.93
N GLU A 56 41.92 -16.64 21.13
CA GLU A 56 40.60 -16.07 21.39
C GLU A 56 40.40 -14.74 20.66
N ASN A 57 41.41 -13.87 20.64
CA ASN A 57 41.35 -12.62 19.90
C ASN A 57 41.21 -12.87 18.39
N GLN A 58 41.96 -13.83 17.83
CA GLN A 58 41.81 -14.24 16.43
C GLN A 58 40.41 -14.80 16.14
N ARG A 59 39.87 -15.61 17.05
CA ARG A 59 38.50 -16.13 16.94
C ARG A 59 37.46 -15.00 16.94
N LEU A 60 37.58 -14.05 17.87
CA LEU A 60 36.67 -12.91 17.99
C LEU A 60 36.72 -12.01 16.74
N VAL A 61 37.91 -11.72 16.23
CA VAL A 61 38.08 -10.98 14.98
C VAL A 61 37.46 -11.75 13.80
N GLY A 62 37.60 -13.08 13.76
CA GLY A 62 36.93 -13.91 12.77
C GLY A 62 35.40 -13.83 12.83
N GLU A 63 34.83 -13.91 14.04
CA GLU A 63 33.39 -13.77 14.27
C GLU A 63 32.87 -12.39 13.85
N MET A 64 33.62 -11.32 14.16
CA MET A 64 33.28 -9.95 13.76
C MET A 64 33.30 -9.77 12.24
N ASN A 65 34.27 -10.36 11.53
CA ASN A 65 34.30 -10.32 10.06
C ASN A 65 33.11 -11.08 9.45
N ASN A 66 32.73 -12.23 10.01
CA ASN A 66 31.56 -12.98 9.55
C ASN A 66 30.25 -12.19 9.75
N LEU A 67 30.09 -11.57 10.92
CA LEU A 67 28.94 -10.68 11.21
C LEU A 67 28.90 -9.49 10.24
N PHE A 68 30.05 -8.90 9.94
CA PHE A 68 30.14 -7.81 8.98
C PHE A 68 29.71 -8.24 7.56
N ASP A 69 30.17 -9.41 7.11
CA ASP A 69 29.77 -9.97 5.83
C ASP A 69 28.28 -10.28 5.76
N GLU A 70 27.69 -10.79 6.85
CA GLU A 70 26.25 -11.03 6.96
C GLU A 70 25.45 -9.72 6.88
N VAL A 71 25.86 -8.69 7.62
CA VAL A 71 25.22 -7.36 7.58
C VAL A 71 25.28 -6.77 6.18
N ARG A 72 26.42 -6.85 5.50
CA ARG A 72 26.57 -6.41 4.11
C ARG A 72 25.64 -7.16 3.15
N GLN A 73 25.45 -8.46 3.39
CA GLN A 73 24.54 -9.27 2.59
C GLN A 73 23.08 -8.91 2.85
N ILE A 74 22.72 -8.59 4.09
CA ILE A 74 21.38 -8.08 4.47
C ILE A 74 21.13 -6.72 3.81
N GLU A 75 22.10 -5.81 3.84
CA GLU A 75 22.01 -4.51 3.18
C GLU A 75 21.64 -4.67 1.70
N GLY A 76 22.33 -5.56 0.98
CA GLY A 76 22.03 -5.87 -0.42
C GLY A 76 20.60 -6.38 -0.63
N LYS A 77 20.13 -7.30 0.23
CA LYS A 77 18.74 -7.83 0.17
C LYS A 77 17.70 -6.73 0.44
N VAL A 78 17.95 -5.84 1.39
CA VAL A 78 17.04 -4.73 1.72
C VAL A 78 16.92 -3.73 0.57
N VAL A 79 18.02 -3.45 -0.13
CA VAL A 79 18.01 -2.62 -1.34
C VAL A 79 17.18 -3.27 -2.44
N GLU A 80 17.33 -4.58 -2.65
CA GLU A 80 16.52 -5.32 -3.63
C GLU A 80 15.04 -5.34 -3.27
N ILE A 81 14.69 -5.54 -2.01
CA ILE A 81 13.31 -5.46 -1.52
C ILE A 81 12.73 -4.06 -1.79
N SER A 82 13.49 -3.01 -1.53
CA SER A 82 13.04 -1.63 -1.77
C SER A 82 12.74 -1.39 -3.25
N ARG A 83 13.58 -1.91 -4.15
CA ARG A 83 13.34 -1.87 -5.59
C ARG A 83 12.06 -2.64 -5.98
N LEU A 84 11.84 -3.82 -5.40
CA LEU A 84 10.62 -4.60 -5.66
C LEU A 84 9.37 -3.88 -5.15
N GLN A 85 9.45 -3.18 -4.02
CA GLN A 85 8.35 -2.36 -3.49
C GLN A 85 8.03 -1.17 -4.38
N GLU A 86 9.03 -0.51 -4.95
CA GLU A 86 8.83 0.56 -5.92
C GLU A 86 8.05 0.06 -7.14
N ILE A 87 8.51 -1.05 -7.75
CA ILE A 87 7.82 -1.68 -8.88
C ILE A 87 6.41 -2.11 -8.48
N PHE A 88 6.25 -2.74 -7.31
CA PHE A 88 4.93 -3.17 -6.83
C PHE A 88 3.98 -1.98 -6.69
N THR A 89 4.43 -0.88 -6.09
CA THR A 89 3.63 0.34 -5.92
C THR A 89 3.23 0.93 -7.27
N GLU A 90 4.17 1.01 -8.22
CA GLU A 90 3.88 1.43 -9.60
C GLU A 90 2.80 0.55 -10.24
N LYS A 91 2.91 -0.78 -10.10
CA LYS A 91 1.95 -1.73 -10.68
C LYS A 91 0.58 -1.68 -10.01
N VAL A 92 0.51 -1.40 -8.70
CA VAL A 92 -0.76 -1.20 -7.99
C VAL A 92 -1.46 0.07 -8.48
N LEU A 93 -0.74 1.17 -8.66
CA LEU A 93 -1.28 2.42 -9.20
C LEU A 93 -1.76 2.24 -10.66
N GLN A 94 -1.00 1.50 -11.46
CA GLN A 94 -1.41 1.16 -12.82
C GLN A 94 -2.71 0.33 -12.82
N GLN A 95 -2.79 -0.70 -11.97
CA GLN A 95 -3.99 -1.53 -11.84
C GLN A 95 -5.22 -0.74 -11.38
N GLU A 96 -5.06 0.25 -10.50
CA GLU A 96 -6.16 1.14 -10.11
C GLU A 96 -6.79 1.84 -11.32
N THR A 97 -5.93 2.38 -12.20
CA THR A 97 -6.37 3.05 -13.43
C THR A 97 -7.03 2.06 -14.40
N ASP A 98 -6.48 0.87 -14.56
CA ASP A 98 -7.04 -0.16 -15.43
C ASP A 98 -8.43 -0.63 -14.92
N ILE A 99 -8.59 -0.78 -13.61
CA ILE A 99 -9.87 -1.15 -12.98
C ILE A 99 -10.94 -0.09 -13.23
N ASP A 100 -10.61 1.20 -13.11
CA ASP A 100 -11.57 2.28 -13.38
C ASP A 100 -12.04 2.25 -14.84
N ASN A 101 -11.11 2.07 -15.79
CA ASN A 101 -11.45 1.93 -17.21
C ASN A 101 -12.36 0.72 -17.47
N ILE A 102 -12.03 -0.45 -16.89
CA ILE A 102 -12.86 -1.65 -17.00
C ILE A 102 -14.25 -1.39 -16.41
N HIS A 103 -14.34 -0.73 -15.26
CA HIS A 103 -15.61 -0.39 -14.62
C HIS A 103 -16.48 0.48 -15.54
N GLN A 104 -15.92 1.55 -16.12
CA GLN A 104 -16.65 2.41 -17.07
C GLN A 104 -17.14 1.61 -18.30
N LEU A 105 -16.30 0.76 -18.87
CA LEU A 105 -16.66 -0.09 -20.00
C LEU A 105 -17.79 -1.07 -19.64
N VAL A 106 -17.74 -1.69 -18.47
CA VAL A 106 -18.77 -2.64 -18.02
C VAL A 106 -20.10 -1.92 -17.76
N VAL A 107 -20.07 -0.73 -17.16
CA VAL A 107 -21.29 0.08 -16.96
C VAL A 107 -21.88 0.46 -18.33
N GLY A 108 -21.07 0.97 -19.25
CA GLY A 108 -21.53 1.33 -20.60
C GLY A 108 -22.07 0.13 -21.39
N ALA A 109 -21.40 -1.02 -21.33
CA ALA A 109 -21.88 -2.26 -21.94
C ALA A 109 -23.21 -2.73 -21.33
N THR A 110 -23.37 -2.60 -20.01
CA THR A 110 -24.61 -2.95 -19.30
C THR A 110 -25.76 -2.04 -19.70
N GLU A 111 -25.49 -0.74 -19.84
CA GLU A 111 -26.46 0.24 -20.33
C GLU A 111 -26.88 -0.05 -21.77
N ASN A 112 -25.91 -0.28 -22.66
CA ASN A 112 -26.18 -0.65 -24.05
C ASN A 112 -27.03 -1.93 -24.18
N ILE A 113 -26.77 -2.94 -23.33
CA ILE A 113 -27.58 -4.17 -23.30
C ILE A 113 -28.99 -3.89 -22.82
N LYS A 114 -29.15 -3.04 -21.80
CA LYS A 114 -30.46 -2.67 -21.26
C LYS A 114 -31.28 -1.90 -22.29
N GLU A 115 -30.69 -0.91 -22.94
CA GLU A 115 -31.32 -0.12 -24.02
C GLU A 115 -31.69 -1.03 -25.20
N GLY A 116 -30.75 -1.83 -25.71
CA GLY A 116 -31.01 -2.74 -26.81
C GLY A 116 -32.11 -3.77 -26.52
N ASN A 117 -32.29 -4.18 -25.27
CA ASN A 117 -33.42 -5.04 -24.87
C ASN A 117 -34.76 -4.30 -24.92
N GLU A 118 -34.79 -3.03 -24.50
CA GLU A 118 -35.97 -2.19 -24.58
C GLU A 118 -36.37 -1.95 -26.05
N ASP A 119 -35.39 -1.67 -26.93
CA ASP A 119 -35.62 -1.52 -28.37
C ASP A 119 -36.20 -2.79 -29.01
N ILE A 120 -35.66 -3.96 -28.66
CA ILE A 120 -36.21 -5.26 -29.12
C ILE A 120 -37.65 -5.42 -28.65
N ARG A 121 -37.93 -5.10 -27.38
CA ARG A 121 -39.29 -5.19 -26.82
C ARG A 121 -40.24 -4.25 -27.54
N GLU A 122 -39.81 -3.03 -27.85
CA GLU A 122 -40.62 -2.05 -28.59
C GLU A 122 -40.87 -2.50 -30.03
N ALA A 123 -39.85 -2.98 -30.73
CA ALA A 123 -39.96 -3.53 -32.08
C ALA A 123 -40.96 -4.70 -32.16
N ILE A 124 -40.96 -5.58 -31.16
CA ILE A 124 -41.94 -6.67 -31.06
C ILE A 124 -43.37 -6.12 -30.90
N LYS A 125 -43.57 -5.08 -30.07
CA LYS A 125 -44.89 -4.48 -29.84
C LYS A 125 -45.42 -3.73 -31.06
N ASN A 126 -44.57 -3.06 -31.83
CA ASN A 126 -44.98 -2.12 -32.88
C ASN A 126 -45.41 -2.77 -34.21
N ASN A 127 -45.24 -4.08 -34.40
CA ASN A 127 -45.51 -4.76 -35.69
C ASN A 127 -47.01 -4.79 -36.10
N ALA A 128 -47.93 -4.54 -35.17
CA ALA A 128 -49.38 -4.57 -35.45
C ALA A 128 -49.92 -3.24 -36.02
N GLY A 129 -49.29 -2.10 -35.73
CA GLY A 129 -49.81 -0.78 -36.06
C GLY A 129 -49.93 -0.54 -37.57
N PHE A 130 -48.88 -0.88 -38.32
CA PHE A 130 -48.86 -0.74 -39.78
C PHE A 130 -49.93 -1.61 -40.47
N ARG A 131 -50.16 -2.83 -39.96
CA ARG A 131 -51.17 -3.76 -40.51
C ARG A 131 -52.60 -3.27 -40.27
N VAL A 132 -52.86 -2.61 -39.15
CA VAL A 132 -54.19 -2.00 -38.89
C VAL A 132 -54.41 -0.79 -39.79
N TRP A 133 -53.38 0.04 -39.98
CA TRP A 133 -53.46 1.22 -40.85
C TRP A 133 -53.69 0.87 -42.33
N ILE A 134 -53.00 -0.15 -42.85
CA ILE A 134 -53.19 -0.60 -44.24
C ILE A 134 -54.61 -1.16 -44.47
N LEU A 135 -55.16 -1.92 -43.51
CA LEU A 135 -56.51 -2.47 -43.60
C LEU A 135 -57.57 -1.37 -43.54
N PHE A 136 -57.40 -0.40 -42.64
CA PHE A 136 -58.30 0.75 -42.56
C PHE A 136 -58.32 1.56 -43.87
N PHE A 137 -57.15 1.81 -44.44
CA PHE A 137 -57.01 2.50 -45.73
C PHE A 137 -57.73 1.75 -46.85
N LEU A 138 -57.56 0.43 -46.92
CA LEU A 138 -58.18 -0.40 -47.96
C LEU A 138 -59.71 -0.33 -47.87
N VAL A 139 -60.26 -0.46 -46.66
CA VAL A 139 -61.72 -0.36 -46.42
C VAL A 139 -62.26 1.01 -46.83
N MET A 140 -61.61 2.10 -46.43
CA MET A 140 -62.02 3.46 -46.81
C MET A 140 -61.97 3.68 -48.32
N CYS A 141 -60.93 3.17 -48.98
CA CYS A 141 -60.80 3.25 -50.43
C CYS A 141 -61.90 2.46 -51.15
N SER A 142 -62.22 1.25 -50.68
CA SER A 142 -63.32 0.45 -51.22
C SER A 142 -64.67 1.16 -51.12
N PHE A 143 -64.99 1.80 -49.98
CA PHE A 143 -66.21 2.59 -49.86
C PHE A 143 -66.21 3.83 -50.75
N SER A 144 -65.06 4.49 -50.90
CA SER A 144 -64.92 5.66 -51.77
C SER A 144 -65.21 5.29 -53.23
N LEU A 145 -64.69 4.15 -53.69
CA LEU A 145 -64.97 3.63 -55.03
C LEU A 145 -66.44 3.22 -55.20
N LEU A 146 -67.04 2.59 -54.19
CA LEU A 146 -68.46 2.22 -54.23
C LEU A 146 -69.38 3.44 -54.27
N PHE A 147 -69.06 4.50 -53.51
CA PHE A 147 -69.79 5.76 -53.57
C PHE A 147 -69.63 6.46 -54.92
N LEU A 148 -68.45 6.41 -55.52
CA LEU A 148 -68.19 6.99 -56.83
C LEU A 148 -68.95 6.23 -57.92
N ASP A 149 -68.96 4.89 -57.87
CA ASP A 149 -69.72 4.02 -58.76
C ASP A 149 -71.24 4.21 -58.60
N TRP A 150 -71.73 4.39 -57.38
CA TRP A 150 -73.13 4.72 -57.12
C TRP A 150 -73.51 6.14 -57.57
N TYR A 151 -72.57 7.08 -57.55
CA TYR A 151 -72.83 8.46 -57.98
C TYR A 151 -72.81 8.61 -59.52
N ASP A 152 -72.03 7.79 -60.22
CA ASP A 152 -71.90 7.81 -61.69
C ASP A 152 -73.06 7.11 -62.42
N ASN A 153 -73.96 6.41 -61.71
CA ASN A 153 -75.09 5.64 -62.24
C ASN A 153 -76.45 6.24 -61.81
#